data_AF-A0A852UR30-F1
#
_entry.id   AF-A0A852UR30-F1
#
_cell.length_a   1.000
_cell.length_b   1.000
_cell.length_c   1.000
_cell.angle_alpha   90.00
_cell.angle_beta   90.00
_cell.angle_gamma   90.00
#
_symmetry.space_group_name_H-M   'P 1'
#
loop_
_entity.id
_entity.type
_entity.pdbx_description
1 polymer ?
#
loop_
_entity_poly.entity_id
_entity_poly.type
_entity_poly.pdbx_seq_one_letter_code
_entity_poly.pdbx_strand_id
1 'polypeptide(L)'
;MTEVLRFDRSSLVGAGQGLLDAAADFERRTGGLLATVRGTGDTAWGGTPTGAAMDRLGDLLDDVCRLLHSHLHQTGDGVRAMADDLLLAEADSAAAVQSPGSAAVQSPGVPRAGRPVRPA
;
A
#
# COMPACT_ATOMS: atom_id res chain seq x y z
N MET A 1 -17.93 -10.51 14.10
CA MET A 1 -17.40 -9.93 12.84
C MET A 1 -16.32 -8.89 13.11
N THR A 2 -16.41 -8.12 14.20
CA THR A 2 -15.48 -7.04 14.59
C THR A 2 -14.05 -7.50 14.94
N GLU A 3 -13.85 -8.72 15.44
CA GLU A 3 -12.50 -9.23 15.80
C GLU A 3 -11.62 -9.53 14.58
N VAL A 4 -12.19 -10.03 13.48
CA VAL A 4 -11.43 -10.37 12.26
C VAL A 4 -10.90 -9.10 11.59
N LEU A 5 -11.73 -8.06 11.47
CA LEU A 5 -11.33 -6.77 10.91
C LEU A 5 -10.25 -6.08 11.77
N ARG A 6 -10.36 -6.18 13.10
CA ARG A 6 -9.34 -5.68 14.02
C ARG A 6 -8.01 -6.42 13.87
N PHE A 7 -8.06 -7.74 13.70
CA PHE A 7 -6.88 -8.58 13.45
C PHE A 7 -6.21 -8.19 12.12
N ASP A 8 -6.98 -8.14 11.04
CA ASP A 8 -6.50 -7.79 9.70
C ASP A 8 -5.85 -6.40 9.67
N ARG A 9 -6.47 -5.41 10.32
CA ARG A 9 -5.87 -4.08 10.47
C ARG A 9 -4.53 -4.13 11.18
N SER A 10 -4.46 -4.80 12.33
CA SER A 10 -3.20 -4.88 13.10
C SER A 10 -2.10 -5.60 12.32
N SER A 11 -2.48 -6.58 11.51
CA SER A 11 -1.57 -7.30 10.60
C SER A 11 -1.05 -6.38 9.49
N LEU A 12 -1.92 -5.59 8.84
CA LEU A 12 -1.53 -4.62 7.83
C LEU A 12 -0.62 -3.53 8.40
N VAL A 13 -0.97 -2.94 9.54
CA VAL A 13 -0.11 -1.93 10.19
C VAL A 13 1.27 -2.52 10.50
N GLY A 14 1.32 -3.73 11.06
CA GLY A 14 2.57 -4.43 11.35
C GLY A 14 3.39 -4.73 10.10
N ALA A 15 2.75 -5.20 9.02
CA ALA A 15 3.41 -5.47 7.75
C ALA A 15 3.96 -4.19 7.10
N GLY A 16 3.18 -3.10 7.10
CA GLY A 16 3.61 -1.81 6.57
C GLY A 16 4.77 -1.21 7.37
N GLN A 17 4.72 -1.29 8.70
CA GLN A 17 5.86 -0.91 9.55
C GLN A 17 7.10 -1.77 9.26
N GLY A 18 6.95 -3.09 9.17
CA GLY A 18 8.06 -4.00 8.90
C GLY A 18 8.75 -3.73 7.56
N LEU A 19 7.99 -3.34 6.53
CA LEU A 19 8.55 -2.92 5.24
C LEU A 19 9.34 -1.62 5.34
N LEU A 20 8.85 -0.63 6.11
CA LEU A 20 9.56 0.63 6.31
C LEU A 20 10.84 0.45 7.13
N ASP A 21 10.80 -0.39 8.17
CA ASP A 21 11.98 -0.75 8.95
C ASP A 21 13.01 -1.46 8.06
N ALA A 22 12.56 -2.40 7.23
CA ALA A 22 13.42 -3.07 6.25
C ALA A 22 14.00 -2.11 5.21
N ALA A 23 13.22 -1.11 4.74
CA ALA A 23 13.69 -0.09 3.82
C ALA A 23 14.80 0.77 4.43
N ALA A 24 14.63 1.18 5.70
CA ALA A 24 15.61 1.98 6.43
C ALA A 24 16.89 1.20 6.74
N ASP A 25 16.76 -0.08 7.13
CA ASP A 25 17.91 -0.96 7.35
C ASP A 25 18.65 -1.27 6.04
N PHE A 26 17.92 -1.45 4.94
CA PHE A 26 18.50 -1.62 3.61
C PHE A 26 19.33 -0.39 3.22
N GLU A 27 18.76 0.81 3.29
CA GLU A 27 19.46 2.08 2.97
C GLU A 27 20.73 2.25 3.80
N ARG A 28 20.65 2.01 5.11
CA ARG A 28 21.80 2.13 6.02
C ARG A 28 22.93 1.19 5.61
N ARG A 29 22.60 -0.07 5.28
CA ARG A 29 23.59 -1.09 4.90
C ARG A 29 24.19 -0.82 3.53
N THR A 30 23.37 -0.47 2.54
CA THR A 30 23.85 -0.19 1.18
C THR A 30 24.64 1.11 1.13
N GLY A 31 24.22 2.15 1.85
CA GLY A 31 24.97 3.39 1.98
C GLY A 31 26.36 3.16 2.59
N GLY A 32 26.45 2.36 3.66
CA GLY A 32 27.73 1.98 4.25
C GLY A 32 28.62 1.15 3.32
N LEU A 33 28.03 0.20 2.59
CA LEU A 33 28.75 -0.60 1.61
C LEU A 33 29.30 0.26 0.46
N LEU A 34 28.47 1.13 -0.12
CA LEU A 34 28.86 2.00 -1.23
C LEU A 34 29.91 3.02 -0.82
N ALA A 35 29.80 3.59 0.38
CA ALA A 35 30.83 4.45 0.96
C ALA A 35 32.16 3.71 1.11
N THR A 36 32.12 2.44 1.54
CA THR A 36 33.32 1.59 1.65
C THR A 36 33.94 1.30 0.29
N VAL A 37 33.12 0.99 -0.72
CA VAL A 37 33.57 0.67 -2.09
C VAL A 37 34.17 1.89 -2.80
N ARG A 38 33.66 3.09 -2.53
CA ARG A 38 34.17 4.35 -3.09
C ARG A 38 35.44 4.85 -2.39
N GLY A 39 35.75 4.35 -1.20
CA GLY A 39 36.89 4.79 -0.41
C GLY A 39 36.79 6.26 0.02
N THR A 40 37.89 6.80 0.56
CA THR A 40 37.95 8.17 1.12
C THR A 40 38.56 9.22 0.17
N GLY A 41 38.80 8.89 -1.10
CA GLY A 41 39.44 9.78 -2.08
C GLY A 41 38.72 9.82 -3.43
N ASP A 42 39.16 10.69 -4.34
CA ASP A 42 38.49 10.98 -5.63
C ASP A 42 38.31 9.76 -6.56
N THR A 43 39.10 8.69 -6.36
CA THR A 43 38.88 7.37 -6.97
C THR A 43 39.44 6.27 -6.04
N ALA A 44 38.60 5.40 -5.46
CA ALA A 44 39.08 4.23 -4.69
C ALA A 44 39.98 3.29 -5.50
N TRP A 45 39.84 3.34 -6.82
CA TRP A 45 40.44 2.40 -7.77
C TRP A 45 41.55 3.04 -8.63
N GLY A 46 41.91 4.30 -8.33
CA GLY A 46 42.90 5.09 -9.07
C GLY A 46 42.39 5.62 -10.43
N GLY A 47 43.13 6.55 -11.04
CA GLY A 47 42.77 7.21 -12.31
C GLY A 47 42.91 6.36 -13.59
N THR A 48 42.79 5.04 -13.48
CA THR A 48 42.91 4.11 -14.61
C THR A 48 41.55 3.91 -15.31
N PRO A 49 41.51 3.40 -16.56
CA PRO A 49 40.24 3.02 -17.20
C PRO A 49 39.44 2.00 -16.38
N THR A 50 40.13 1.10 -15.67
CA THR A 50 39.52 0.15 -14.74
C THR A 50 38.88 0.88 -13.56
N GLY A 51 39.54 1.90 -13.01
CA GLY A 51 38.98 2.69 -11.93
C GLY A 51 37.71 3.44 -12.34
N ALA A 52 37.73 4.08 -13.51
CA ALA A 52 36.53 4.73 -14.07
C ALA A 52 35.36 3.75 -14.30
N ALA A 53 35.66 2.48 -14.66
CA ALA A 53 34.63 1.45 -14.79
C ALA A 53 34.05 1.03 -13.42
N MET A 54 34.89 0.95 -12.39
CA MET A 54 34.45 0.67 -11.02
C MET A 54 33.62 1.81 -10.44
N ASP A 55 33.97 3.07 -10.73
CA ASP A 55 33.18 4.23 -10.30
C ASP A 55 31.79 4.21 -10.94
N ARG A 56 31.70 3.95 -12.25
CA ARG A 56 30.40 3.77 -12.94
C ARG A 56 29.59 2.61 -12.38
N LEU A 57 30.24 1.50 -12.03
CA LEU A 57 29.55 0.39 -11.37
C LEU A 57 29.02 0.82 -10.00
N GLY A 58 29.78 1.60 -9.25
CA GLY A 58 29.35 2.18 -7.98
C GLY A 58 28.15 3.12 -8.12
N ASP A 59 28.10 3.93 -9.18
CA ASP A 59 26.95 4.79 -9.49
C ASP A 59 25.71 3.96 -9.86
N LEU A 60 25.86 2.96 -10.73
CA LEU A 60 24.76 2.06 -11.09
C LEU A 60 24.21 1.30 -9.87
N LEU A 61 25.09 0.85 -8.97
CA LEU A 61 24.67 0.20 -7.73
C LEU A 61 23.92 1.16 -6.81
N ASP A 62 24.38 2.42 -6.70
CA ASP A 62 23.69 3.45 -5.91
C ASP A 62 22.28 3.73 -6.45
N ASP A 63 22.13 3.88 -7.77
CA ASP A 63 20.84 4.09 -8.43
C ASP A 63 19.86 2.92 -8.20
N VAL A 64 20.34 1.68 -8.37
CA VAL A 64 19.52 0.48 -8.14
C VAL A 64 19.12 0.36 -6.67
N CYS A 65 20.03 0.67 -5.73
CA CYS A 65 19.72 0.65 -4.31
C CYS A 65 18.68 1.72 -3.97
N ARG A 66 18.82 2.95 -4.49
CA ARG A 66 17.80 4.00 -4.30
C ARG A 66 16.43 3.59 -4.83
N LEU A 67 16.38 2.98 -6.01
CA LEU A 67 15.14 2.48 -6.60
C LEU A 67 14.48 1.42 -5.71
N LEU A 68 15.26 0.44 -5.25
CA LEU A 68 14.74 -0.61 -4.37
C LEU A 68 14.24 -0.05 -3.03
N HIS A 69 14.98 0.88 -2.43
CA HIS A 69 14.56 1.58 -1.22
C HIS A 69 13.22 2.32 -1.43
N SER A 70 13.09 3.06 -2.54
CA SER A 70 11.84 3.76 -2.90
C SER A 70 10.67 2.79 -3.05
N HIS A 71 10.85 1.64 -3.69
CA HIS A 71 9.79 0.64 -3.83
C HIS A 71 9.37 0.04 -2.50
N LEU A 72 10.32 -0.28 -1.62
CA LEU A 72 10.03 -0.79 -0.28
C LEU A 72 9.25 0.24 0.54
N HIS A 73 9.64 1.51 0.47
CA HIS A 73 8.96 2.59 1.16
C HIS A 73 7.53 2.79 0.64
N GLN A 74 7.35 2.89 -0.68
CA GLN A 74 6.03 3.01 -1.31
C GLN A 74 5.12 1.81 -0.98
N THR A 75 5.68 0.60 -0.94
CA THR A 75 4.91 -0.60 -0.55
C THR A 75 4.51 -0.52 0.92
N GLY A 76 5.41 -0.11 1.82
CA GLY A 76 5.10 0.08 3.23
C GLY A 76 4.00 1.13 3.47
N ASP A 77 4.09 2.26 2.77
CA ASP A 77 3.08 3.32 2.81
C ASP A 77 1.73 2.83 2.26
N GLY A 78 1.74 2.11 1.13
CA GLY A 78 0.53 1.53 0.55
C GLY A 78 -0.17 0.55 1.49
N VAL A 79 0.59 -0.32 2.16
CA VAL A 79 0.03 -1.28 3.14
C VAL A 79 -0.55 -0.57 4.35
N ARG A 80 0.07 0.52 4.82
CA ARG A 80 -0.51 1.35 5.89
C ARG A 80 -1.78 2.07 5.44
N ALA A 81 -1.79 2.62 4.23
CA ALA A 81 -2.97 3.26 3.66
C ALA A 81 -4.14 2.26 3.57
N MET A 82 -3.90 1.01 3.17
CA MET A 82 -4.91 -0.04 3.20
C MET A 82 -5.46 -0.30 4.62
N ALA A 83 -4.63 -0.21 5.66
CA ALA A 83 -5.08 -0.35 7.04
C ALA A 83 -5.96 0.82 7.50
N ASP A 84 -5.68 2.03 7.02
CA ASP A 84 -6.47 3.22 7.28
C ASP A 84 -7.79 3.22 6.48
N ASP A 85 -7.77 2.77 5.23
CA ASP A 85 -8.98 2.57 4.41
C ASP A 85 -9.92 1.55 5.06
N LEU A 86 -9.38 0.48 5.66
CA LEU A 86 -10.16 -0.51 6.39
C LEU A 86 -10.89 0.10 7.60
N LEU A 87 -10.27 1.06 8.29
CA LEU A 87 -10.92 1.80 9.39
C LEU A 87 -12.07 2.67 8.91
N LEU A 88 -11.87 3.39 7.81
CA LEU A 88 -12.89 4.25 7.24
C LEU A 88 -14.09 3.41 6.76
N ALA A 89 -13.82 2.31 6.07
CA ALA A 89 -14.85 1.37 5.63
C ALA A 89 -15.62 0.75 6.81
N GLU A 90 -14.95 0.44 7.93
CA GLU A 90 -15.61 -0.04 9.15
C GLU A 90 -16.51 1.03 9.77
N ALA A 91 -16.03 2.27 9.87
CA ALA A 91 -16.81 3.39 10.40
C ALA A 91 -18.06 3.67 9.56
N ASP A 92 -17.94 3.68 8.23
CA ASP A 92 -19.04 3.87 7.29
C ASP A 92 -20.07 2.74 7.41
N SER A 93 -19.60 1.50 7.51
CA SER A 93 -20.46 0.33 7.70
C SER A 93 -21.21 0.38 9.03
N ALA A 94 -20.54 0.79 10.11
CA ALA A 94 -21.14 0.96 11.43
C ALA A 94 -22.21 2.07 11.42
N ALA A 95 -21.94 3.20 10.76
CA ALA A 95 -22.89 4.29 10.60
C ALA A 95 -24.13 3.87 9.80
N ALA A 96 -23.95 3.11 8.71
CA ALA A 96 -25.05 2.59 7.89
C ALA A 96 -25.97 1.65 8.67
N VAL A 97 -25.41 0.77 9.51
CA VAL A 97 -26.18 -0.16 10.35
C VAL A 97 -26.90 0.56 11.49
N GLN A 98 -26.31 1.64 12.03
CA GLN A 98 -26.89 2.39 13.15
C GLN A 98 -27.97 3.41 12.73
N SER A 99 -28.10 3.73 11.43
CA SER A 99 -29.18 4.60 10.96
C SER A 99 -30.53 3.84 10.98
N PRO A 100 -31.55 4.27 11.76
CA PRO A 100 -32.87 3.66 11.71
C PRO A 100 -33.68 4.25 10.54
N GLY A 101 -33.98 3.42 9.53
CA GLY A 101 -34.86 3.74 8.38
C GLY A 101 -34.08 4.20 7.14
N SER A 102 -34.25 3.63 5.94
CA SER A 102 -35.52 3.43 5.25
C SER A 102 -35.35 2.41 4.12
N ALA A 103 -35.74 1.16 4.35
CA ALA A 103 -36.18 0.26 3.28
C ALA A 103 -37.68 0.11 3.44
N ALA A 104 -38.42 1.13 2.98
CA ALA A 104 -39.84 1.01 2.76
C ALA A 104 -40.07 -0.21 1.86
N VAL A 105 -40.77 -1.20 2.41
CA VAL A 105 -41.40 -2.29 1.68
C VAL A 105 -42.21 -1.66 0.54
N GLN A 106 -41.66 -1.66 -0.67
CA GLN A 106 -42.48 -1.49 -1.86
C GLN A 106 -43.22 -2.81 -2.06
N SER A 107 -44.37 -2.95 -1.38
CA SER A 107 -45.40 -3.90 -1.80
C SER A 107 -45.67 -3.70 -3.28
N PRO A 108 -45.61 -4.74 -4.13
CA PRO A 108 -46.06 -4.64 -5.50
C PRO A 108 -47.54 -4.27 -5.48
N GLY A 109 -47.84 -3.01 -5.81
CA GLY A 109 -49.19 -2.51 -5.95
C GLY A 109 -49.92 -3.35 -6.98
N VAL A 110 -51.02 -3.96 -6.55
CA VAL A 110 -52.05 -4.54 -7.41
C VAL A 110 -52.50 -3.48 -8.42
N PRO A 111 -52.32 -3.68 -9.73
CA PRO A 111 -52.93 -2.78 -10.70
C PRO A 111 -54.44 -3.05 -10.74
N ARG A 112 -55.20 -2.17 -10.08
CA ARG A 112 -56.64 -2.02 -10.28
C ARG A 112 -56.86 -1.41 -11.66
N ALA A 113 -57.15 -2.25 -12.65
CA ALA A 113 -57.68 -1.81 -13.94
C ALA A 113 -58.96 -2.60 -14.25
N GLY A 114 -60.10 -1.97 -14.00
CA GLY A 114 -61.38 -2.47 -14.47
C GLY A 114 -61.63 -2.08 -15.92
N ARG A 115 -62.05 -3.05 -16.74
CA ARG A 115 -63.24 -2.91 -17.61
C ARG A 115 -63.68 -4.29 -18.11
N PRO A 116 -64.99 -4.52 -18.33
CA PRO A 116 -65.55 -5.84 -18.56
C PRO A 116 -65.56 -6.20 -20.05
N VAL A 117 -65.36 -7.49 -20.35
CA VAL A 117 -65.69 -8.07 -21.67
C VAL A 117 -66.81 -9.09 -21.44
N ARG A 118 -67.90 -8.89 -22.18
CA ARG A 118 -69.18 -9.60 -22.11
C ARG A 118 -69.05 -10.98 -22.77
N PRO A 119 -69.68 -12.05 -22.25
CA PRO A 119 -69.60 -13.37 -22.87
C PRO A 119 -70.54 -13.49 -24.08
N ALA A 120 -70.17 -14.38 -25.00
CA ALA A 120 -71.05 -14.98 -26.01
C ALA A 120 -71.86 -16.12 -25.39
#